data_AF-A0A9D9CK11-F1
#
_entry.id   AF-A0A9D9CK11-F1
#
_cell.length_a   1.000
_cell.length_b   1.000
_cell.length_c   1.000
_cell.angle_alpha   90.00
_cell.angle_beta   90.00
_cell.angle_gamma   90.00
#
_symmetry.space_group_name_H-M   'P 1'
#
loop_
_entity.id
_entity.type
_entity.pdbx_description
1 polymer ?
#
loop_
_entity_poly.entity_id
_entity_poly.type
_entity_poly.pdbx_seq_one_letter_code
_entity_poly.pdbx_strand_id
1 'polypeptide(L)' 'MYILLGAACFIDSRALRSKFRRVFLCPIFPILYGGLMELLQEYYFPPRTGEWADFAFDTIGVFIGWGIAAYLINYIQTKR' A
#
# COMPACT_ATOMS: atom_id res chain seq x y z
N MET A 1 0.52 -10.07 -1.37
CA MET A 1 1.62 -9.14 -1.73
C MET A 1 1.44 -7.74 -1.15
N TYR A 2 0.26 -7.12 -1.28
CA TYR A 2 0.07 -5.70 -0.93
C TYR A 2 0.06 -5.38 0.58
N ILE A 3 -0.19 -6.37 1.45
CA ILE A 3 0.02 -6.22 2.90
C ILE A 3 1.51 -5.99 3.22
N LEU A 4 2.40 -6.76 2.59
CA LEU A 4 3.86 -6.57 2.72
C LEU A 4 4.29 -5.23 2.12
N LEU A 5 3.68 -4.83 0.99
CA LEU A 5 3.93 -3.53 0.37
C LEU A 5 3.52 -2.38 1.31
N GLY A 6 2.34 -2.46 1.94
CA GLY A 6 1.88 -1.47 2.91
C GLY A 6 2.78 -1.39 4.15
N ALA A 7 3.24 -2.53 4.67
CA ALA A 7 4.19 -2.58 5.77
C ALA A 7 5.58 -2.02 5.38
N ALA A 8 6.08 -2.35 4.19
CA ALA A 8 7.33 -1.82 3.66
C ALA A 8 7.24 -0.30 3.45
N CYS A 9 6.13 0.18 2.89
CA CYS A 9 5.87 1.62 2.75
C CYS A 9 5.84 2.32 4.11
N PHE A 10 5.25 1.71 5.15
CA PHE A 10 5.29 2.28 6.50
C PHE A 10 6.72 2.39 7.06
N ILE A 11 7.55 1.37 6.86
CA ILE A 11 8.95 1.38 7.29
C ILE A 11 9.73 2.45 6.52
N ASP A 12 9.60 2.50 5.21
CA ASP A 12 10.28 3.48 4.35
C ASP A 12 9.83 4.90 4.64
N SER A 13 8.53 5.08 4.94
CA SER A 13 7.98 6.34 5.44
C SER A 13 8.77 6.84 6.66
N ARG A 14 9.34 5.94 7.48
CA ARG A 14 10.17 6.35 8.63
C ARG A 14 11.50 7.01 8.28
N ALA A 15 12.04 6.75 7.09
CA ALA A 15 13.19 7.47 6.57
C ALA A 15 12.83 8.89 6.07
N LEU A 16 11.56 9.14 5.74
CA LEU A 16 11.11 10.46 5.32
C LEU A 16 10.98 11.45 6.49
N ARG A 17 11.70 12.58 6.37
CA ARG A 17 11.69 13.68 7.34
C ARG A 17 10.35 14.43 7.40
N SER A 18 9.57 14.42 6.31
CA SER A 18 8.29 15.13 6.20
C SER A 18 7.11 14.23 6.56
N LYS A 19 6.39 14.56 7.65
CA LYS A 19 5.16 13.84 8.08
C LYS A 19 4.07 13.82 7.00
N PHE A 20 3.95 14.87 6.19
CA PHE A 20 2.95 14.93 5.13
C PHE A 20 3.24 13.90 4.04
N ARG A 21 4.48 13.86 3.53
CA ARG A 21 4.89 12.84 2.55
C ARG A 21 4.75 11.43 3.12
N ARG A 22 5.02 11.29 4.41
CA ARG A 22 4.94 10.04 5.14
C ARG A 22 3.56 9.39 5.12
N VAL A 23 2.50 10.17 5.32
CA VAL A 23 1.12 9.67 5.41
C VAL A 23 0.40 9.73 4.07
N PHE A 24 0.78 10.65 3.19
CA PHE A 24 0.06 10.90 1.94
C PHE A 24 0.70 10.23 0.72
N LEU A 25 2.03 10.23 0.56
CA LEU A 25 2.65 9.66 -0.64
C LEU A 25 2.74 8.12 -0.59
N CYS A 26 3.04 7.55 0.59
CA CYS A 26 3.25 6.11 0.73
C CYS A 26 2.01 5.23 0.45
N PRO A 27 0.76 5.59 0.83
CA PRO A 27 -0.40 4.75 0.54
C PRO A 27 -1.05 5.12 -0.80
N ILE A 28 -1.00 6.40 -1.19
CA ILE A 28 -1.63 6.87 -2.43
C ILE A 28 -0.88 6.35 -3.65
N PHE A 29 0.46 6.30 -3.62
CA PHE A 29 1.24 5.81 -4.74
C PHE A 29 0.90 4.36 -5.15
N PRO A 30 0.92 3.36 -4.24
CA PRO A 30 0.56 1.98 -4.60
C PRO A 30 -0.91 1.82 -4.99
N ILE A 31 -1.83 2.63 -4.44
CA ILE A 31 -3.23 2.64 -4.86
C ILE A 31 -3.35 3.14 -6.31
N LEU A 32 -2.78 4.31 -6.62
CA LEU A 32 -2.82 4.84 -8.00
C LEU A 32 -2.14 3.91 -8.99
N TYR A 33 -1.03 3.29 -8.58
CA TYR A 33 -0.32 2.30 -9.39
C TYR A 33 -1.17 1.05 -9.65
N GLY A 34 -1.84 0.51 -8.62
CA GLY A 34 -2.75 -0.63 -8.75
C GLY A 34 -3.92 -0.34 -9.69
N GLY A 35 -4.58 0.80 -9.54
CA GLY A 35 -5.70 1.19 -10.41
C GLY A 35 -5.27 1.43 -11.86
N LEU A 36 -4.07 2.01 -12.08
CA LEU A 36 -3.52 2.15 -13.43
C LEU A 36 -3.23 0.80 -14.08
N MET A 37 -2.73 -0.17 -13.31
CA MET A 37 -2.44 -1.51 -13.80
C MET A 37 -3.72 -2.27 -14.21
N GLU A 38 -4.83 -2.10 -13.49
CA GLU A 38 -6.11 -2.69 -13.89
C GLU A 38 -6.67 -2.08 -15.17
N LEU A 39 -6.63 -0.74 -15.29
CA LEU A 39 -7.02 -0.07 -16.52
C LEU A 39 -6.17 -0.56 -17.71
N LEU A 40 -4.86 -0.67 -17.52
CA LEU A 40 -3.97 -1.20 -18.55
C LEU A 40 -4.33 -2.65 -18.91
N GLN A 41 -4.61 -3.50 -17.93
CA GLN A 41 -5.00 -4.89 -18.18
C GLN A 41 -6.29 -4.97 -18.97
N GLU A 42 -7.32 -4.21 -18.59
CA GLU A 42 -8.63 -4.24 -19.24
C GLU A 42 -8.60 -3.72 -20.68
N TYR A 43 -7.82 -2.66 -20.97
CA TYR A 43 -7.81 -2.04 -22.29
C TYR A 43 -6.73 -2.58 -23.23
N TYR A 44 -5.59 -3.04 -22.72
CA TYR A 44 -4.41 -3.34 -23.55
C TYR A 44 -3.95 -4.80 -23.50
N PHE A 45 -4.45 -5.64 -22.57
CA PHE A 45 -3.96 -7.02 -22.41
C PHE A 45 -5.07 -8.09 -22.40
N PRO A 46 -5.87 -8.24 -23.48
CA PRO A 46 -6.75 -9.41 -23.61
C PRO A 46 -5.91 -10.71 -23.60
N PRO A 47 -6.28 -11.77 -22.84
CA PRO A 47 -7.58 -12.05 -22.23
C PRO A 47 -7.74 -11.64 -20.75
N ARG A 48 -6.78 -10.89 -20.17
CA ARG A 48 -6.88 -10.43 -18.78
C ARG A 48 -7.94 -9.34 -18.68
N THR A 49 -8.94 -9.54 -17.85
CA THR A 49 -9.91 -8.52 -17.48
C THR A 49 -9.42 -7.78 -16.24
N GLY A 50 -9.57 -6.46 -16.23
CA GLY A 50 -9.41 -5.70 -14.99
C GLY A 50 -10.51 -6.09 -14.03
N GLU A 51 -10.16 -6.71 -12.90
CA GLU A 51 -11.12 -7.04 -11.86
C GLU A 51 -11.06 -5.99 -10.77
N TRP A 52 -11.95 -5.00 -10.82
CA TRP A 52 -12.06 -3.95 -9.79
C TRP A 52 -12.14 -4.46 -8.33
N ALA A 53 -12.51 -5.72 -8.14
CA ALA A 53 -12.45 -6.41 -6.85
C ALA A 53 -11.00 -6.58 -6.36
N ASP A 54 -10.07 -6.95 -7.23
CA ASP A 54 -8.64 -7.07 -6.91
C ASP A 54 -8.07 -5.72 -6.47
N PHE A 55 -8.37 -4.63 -7.17
CA PHE A 55 -7.99 -3.28 -6.75
C PHE A 55 -8.56 -2.88 -5.38
N ALA A 56 -9.81 -3.24 -5.10
CA ALA A 56 -10.40 -3.00 -3.80
C ALA A 56 -9.67 -3.78 -2.69
N PHE A 57 -9.37 -5.07 -2.92
CA PHE A 57 -8.64 -5.90 -1.96
C PHE A 57 -7.19 -5.45 -1.78
N ASP A 58 -6.53 -5.00 -2.83
CA ASP A 58 -5.17 -4.47 -2.78
C ASP A 58 -5.11 -3.16 -1.98
N THR A 59 -6.09 -2.28 -2.21
CA THR A 59 -6.24 -1.04 -1.43
C THR A 59 -6.46 -1.34 0.05
N ILE A 60 -7.36 -2.26 0.38
CA ILE A 60 -7.60 -2.70 1.76
C ILE A 60 -6.33 -3.31 2.36
N GLY A 61 -5.61 -4.13 1.59
CA GLY A 61 -4.36 -4.76 1.99
C GLY A 61 -3.27 -3.76 2.37
N VAL A 62 -3.13 -2.66 1.62
CA VAL A 62 -2.17 -1.58 1.93
C VAL A 62 -2.49 -0.93 3.28
N PHE A 63 -3.77 -0.61 3.54
CA PHE A 63 -4.18 0.00 4.81
C PHE A 63 -4.01 -0.96 6.00
N ILE A 64 -4.34 -2.24 5.83
CA ILE A 64 -4.14 -3.26 6.87
C ILE A 64 -2.65 -3.43 7.17
N GLY A 65 -1.81 -3.56 6.14
CA GLY A 65 -0.36 -3.70 6.30
C GLY A 65 0.27 -2.51 7.01
N TRP A 66 -0.18 -1.31 6.68
CA TRP A 66 0.23 -0.08 7.37
C TRP A 66 -0.15 -0.09 8.85
N GLY A 67 -1.41 -0.42 9.17
CA GLY A 67 -1.90 -0.49 10.55
C GLY A 67 -1.14 -1.51 11.40
N ILE A 68 -0.91 -2.71 10.84
CA ILE A 68 -0.14 -3.78 11.49
C ILE A 68 1.31 -3.32 11.74
N ALA A 69 1.97 -2.73 10.74
CA ALA A 69 3.35 -2.25 10.89
C ALA A 69 3.46 -1.13 11.94
N ALA A 70 2.48 -0.22 11.97
CA ALA A 70 2.40 0.82 13.00
C ALA A 70 2.24 0.23 14.41
N TYR A 71 1.33 -0.72 14.57
CA TYR A 71 1.10 -1.41 15.84
C TYR A 71 2.33 -2.15 16.33
N LEU A 72 2.93 -2.99 15.48
CA LEU A 72 4.10 -3.80 15.83
C LEU A 72 5.30 -2.94 16.22
N ILE A 73 5.58 -1.87 15.48
CA ILE A 73 6.72 -1.00 15.79
C ILE A 73 6.50 -0.24 17.11
N ASN A 74 5.29 0.26 17.36
CA ASN A 74 4.99 0.89 18.65
C ASN A 74 5.11 -0.11 19.80
N TYR A 75 4.65 -1.35 19.61
CA TYR A 75 4.80 -2.42 20.59
C TYR A 75 6.27 -2.74 20.91
N ILE A 76 7.14 -2.81 19.89
CA ILE A 76 8.58 -3.04 20.05
C ILE A 76 9.26 -1.86 20.76
N GLN A 77 8.88 -0.61 20.44
CA GLN A 77 9.45 0.57 21.09
C GLN A 77 9.04 0.71 22.56
N THR A 78 7.84 0.29 22.95
CA THR A 78 7.39 0.32 24.35
C THR A 78 8.11 -0.71 25.23
N LYS A 79 8.62 -1.80 24.65
CA LYS A 79 9.35 -2.86 25.37
C LYS A 79 10.86 -2.65 25.47
N ARG A 80 11.40 -1.63 24.79
CA ARG A 80 12.82 -1.26 24.80
C ARG A 80 13.08 -0.14 25.79
#